data_AF-A0A3D1ZG37-F1
#
_entry.id   AF-A0A3D1ZG37-F1
#
_cell.length_a   1.000
_cell.length_b   1.000
_cell.length_c   1.000
_cell.angle_alpha   90.00
_cell.angle_beta   90.00
_cell.angle_gamma   90.00
#
_symmetry.space_group_name_H-M   'P 1'
#
loop_
_entity.id
_entity.type
_entity.pdbx_description
1 polymer ?
#
loop_
_entity_poly.entity_id
_entity_poly.type
_entity_poly.pdbx_seq_one_letter_code
_entity_poly.pdbx_strand_id
1 'polypeptide(L)'
;QWTPVLEKFYSPFGKAIDKAMKEAERIPRDQIDEETDEICPDCGRPMVIKSGRFGRFLSCSGFPECKVSQPLLHRVGVECPDCGSDLVQRRAGKGSKSRNKIFYGCSNYPTCTFASNARPLPQPCPECTGLLVAMGRTNCRCLNCEHKGPRPEEELVEATV
;
A
#
# COMPACT_ATOMS: atom_id res chain seq x y z
N GLN A 1 -46.16 13.12 -13.79
CA GLN A 1 -45.15 13.78 -14.64
C GLN A 1 -43.88 14.01 -13.83
N TRP A 2 -42.71 13.64 -14.35
CA TRP A 2 -41.42 13.69 -13.63
C TRP A 2 -40.65 15.00 -13.88
N THR A 3 -40.97 15.71 -14.96
CA THR A 3 -40.33 16.96 -15.37
C THR A 3 -40.23 18.04 -14.29
N PRO A 4 -41.31 18.41 -13.55
CA PRO A 4 -41.23 19.46 -12.53
C PRO A 4 -40.39 19.05 -11.30
N VAL A 5 -40.17 17.75 -11.08
CA VAL A 5 -39.29 17.25 -10.01
C VAL A 5 -37.83 17.49 -10.39
N LEU A 6 -37.46 17.26 -11.64
CA LEU A 6 -36.11 17.53 -12.11
C LEU A 6 -35.81 19.03 -12.15
N GLU A 7 -36.76 19.85 -12.58
CA GLU A 7 -36.55 21.31 -12.66
C GLU A 7 -36.28 21.92 -11.27
N LYS A 8 -36.97 21.43 -10.24
CA LYS A 8 -36.73 21.82 -8.83
C LYS A 8 -35.33 21.44 -8.33
N PHE A 9 -34.76 20.34 -8.82
CA PHE A 9 -33.42 19.88 -8.41
C PHE A 9 -32.29 20.53 -9.23
N TYR A 10 -32.41 20.53 -10.55
CA TYR A 10 -31.35 20.98 -11.46
C TYR A 10 -31.19 22.51 -11.49
N SER A 11 -32.26 23.29 -11.28
CA SER A 11 -32.18 24.76 -11.24
C SER A 11 -31.24 25.29 -10.14
N PRO A 12 -31.35 24.86 -8.87
CA PRO A 12 -30.39 25.25 -7.84
C PRO A 12 -29.03 24.56 -8.00
N PHE A 13 -29.00 23.31 -8.47
CA PHE A 13 -27.76 22.56 -8.67
C PHE A 13 -26.86 23.17 -9.76
N GLY A 14 -27.44 23.63 -10.88
CA GLY A 14 -26.70 24.32 -11.93
C GLY A 14 -26.00 25.59 -11.43
N LYS A 15 -26.72 26.42 -10.66
CA LYS A 15 -26.15 27.60 -10.01
C LYS A 15 -25.01 27.24 -9.03
N ALA A 16 -25.15 26.12 -8.33
CA ALA A 16 -24.10 25.63 -7.43
C ALA A 16 -22.86 25.15 -8.20
N ILE A 17 -23.02 24.49 -9.35
CA ILE A 17 -21.91 24.12 -10.23
C ILE A 17 -21.22 25.39 -10.76
N ASP A 18 -21.96 26.36 -11.28
CA ASP A 18 -21.39 27.60 -11.83
C ASP A 18 -20.59 28.36 -10.77
N LYS A 19 -21.09 28.38 -9.53
CA LYS A 19 -20.38 28.94 -8.38
C LYS A 19 -19.09 28.17 -8.09
N ALA A 20 -19.18 26.84 -8.00
CA ALA A 20 -18.02 25.98 -7.75
C ALA A 20 -16.96 26.11 -8.86
N MET A 21 -17.33 26.23 -10.13
CA MET A 21 -16.37 26.41 -11.23
C MET A 21 -15.64 27.75 -11.18
N LYS A 22 -16.24 28.80 -10.60
CA LYS A 22 -15.63 30.13 -10.47
C LYS A 22 -14.79 30.28 -9.21
N GLU A 23 -15.24 29.71 -8.10
CA GLU A 23 -14.62 29.89 -6.78
C GLU A 23 -13.63 28.78 -6.43
N ALA A 24 -13.82 27.56 -6.93
CA ALA A 24 -12.92 26.46 -6.60
C ALA A 24 -11.62 26.57 -7.40
N GLU A 25 -10.53 26.82 -6.70
CA GLU A 25 -9.19 26.67 -7.27
C GLU A 25 -8.95 25.19 -7.59
N ARG A 26 -8.54 24.93 -8.84
CA ARG A 26 -8.16 23.59 -9.27
C ARG A 26 -6.76 23.31 -8.75
N ILE A 27 -6.65 22.47 -7.73
CA ILE A 27 -5.34 21.97 -7.25
C ILE A 27 -4.65 21.25 -8.41
N PRO A 28 -3.43 21.69 -8.83
CA PRO A 28 -2.65 20.98 -9.83
C PRO A 28 -2.38 19.54 -9.39
N ARG A 29 -2.46 18.59 -10.32
CA ARG A 29 -2.24 17.17 -9.99
C ARG A 29 -0.84 16.92 -9.44
N ASP A 30 0.13 17.68 -9.92
CA ASP A 30 1.54 17.57 -9.52
C ASP A 30 1.75 17.92 -8.03
N GLN A 31 0.83 18.69 -7.43
CA GLN A 31 0.86 19.03 -6.01
C GLN A 31 0.29 17.91 -5.11
N ILE A 32 -0.36 16.91 -5.71
CA ILE A 32 -0.94 15.74 -5.04
C ILE A 32 0.00 14.54 -5.12
N ASP A 33 0.88 14.53 -6.11
CA ASP A 33 1.77 13.40 -6.38
C ASP A 33 2.95 13.42 -5.40
N GLU A 34 3.10 12.34 -4.63
CA GLU A 34 4.24 12.16 -3.71
C GLU A 34 5.43 11.58 -4.49
N GLU A 35 6.59 12.23 -4.42
CA GLU A 35 7.83 11.73 -5.02
C GLU A 35 8.36 10.50 -4.27
N THR A 36 9.05 9.61 -4.99
CA THR A 36 9.68 8.42 -4.40
C THR A 36 11.12 8.26 -4.87
N ASP A 37 11.91 7.53 -4.09
CA ASP A 37 13.31 7.21 -4.42
C ASP A 37 13.44 6.12 -5.51
N GLU A 38 12.33 5.57 -6.01
CA GLU A 38 12.35 4.51 -7.01
C GLU A 38 12.57 5.06 -8.43
N ILE A 39 13.50 4.46 -9.15
CA ILE A 39 13.88 4.87 -10.51
C ILE A 39 13.12 4.03 -11.53
N CYS A 40 12.60 4.66 -12.58
CA CYS A 40 11.94 3.98 -13.67
C CYS A 40 12.94 3.11 -14.46
N PRO A 41 12.67 1.79 -14.65
CA PRO A 41 13.58 0.89 -15.34
C PRO A 41 13.76 1.20 -16.83
N ASP A 42 12.79 1.87 -17.47
CA ASP A 42 12.80 2.10 -18.92
C ASP A 42 13.49 3.41 -19.31
N CYS A 43 13.41 4.44 -18.47
CA CYS A 43 13.89 5.78 -18.83
C CYS A 43 14.82 6.42 -17.79
N GLY A 44 15.02 5.80 -16.62
CA GLY A 44 15.89 6.33 -15.57
C GLY A 44 15.37 7.56 -14.83
N ARG A 45 14.16 8.03 -15.13
CA ARG A 45 13.52 9.15 -14.41
C ARG A 45 12.91 8.66 -13.07
N PRO A 46 12.76 9.53 -12.05
CA PRO A 46 12.13 9.14 -10.79
C PRO A 46 10.67 8.75 -10.98
N MET A 47 10.19 7.84 -10.13
CA MET A 47 8.80 7.46 -10.04
C MET A 47 8.07 8.31 -9.00
N VAL A 48 6.77 8.53 -9.24
CA VAL A 48 5.87 9.31 -8.38
C VAL A 48 4.65 8.47 -8.01
N ILE A 49 4.14 8.62 -6.78
CA ILE A 49 2.93 7.94 -6.32
C ILE A 49 1.72 8.74 -6.77
N LYS A 50 0.94 8.13 -7.66
CA LYS A 50 -0.34 8.68 -8.15
C LYS A 50 -1.51 7.94 -7.53
N SER A 51 -2.62 8.65 -7.35
CA SER A 51 -3.88 8.06 -6.88
C SER A 51 -4.84 7.83 -8.05
N GLY A 52 -5.24 6.57 -8.26
CA GLY A 52 -6.18 6.18 -9.31
C GLY A 52 -7.42 5.46 -8.77
N ARG A 53 -8.33 5.05 -9.67
CA ARG A 53 -9.57 4.31 -9.32
C ARG A 53 -9.31 3.04 -8.49
N PHE A 54 -8.19 2.38 -8.73
CA PHE A 54 -7.82 1.11 -8.10
C PHE A 54 -6.90 1.28 -6.88
N GLY A 55 -6.62 2.51 -6.46
CA GLY A 55 -5.73 2.83 -5.34
C GLY A 55 -4.50 3.63 -5.78
N ARG A 56 -3.55 3.75 -4.85
CA ARG A 56 -2.25 4.40 -5.07
C ARG A 56 -1.33 3.48 -5.86
N PHE A 57 -0.57 4.03 -6.80
CA PHE A 57 0.37 3.28 -7.64
C PHE A 57 1.57 4.14 -8.02
N LEU A 58 2.66 3.50 -8.41
CA LEU A 58 3.86 4.18 -8.88
C LEU A 58 3.75 4.43 -10.39
N SER A 59 3.99 5.66 -10.82
CA SER A 59 4.03 6.07 -12.20
C SER A 59 5.36 6.73 -12.50
N CYS A 60 5.89 6.56 -13.71
CA CYS A 60 7.01 7.39 -14.14
C CYS A 60 6.62 8.88 -14.13
N SER A 61 7.51 9.75 -13.67
CA SER A 61 7.38 11.22 -13.74
C SER A 61 7.33 11.72 -15.20
N GLY A 62 7.95 11.00 -16.13
CA GLY A 62 7.96 11.32 -17.56
C GLY A 62 6.69 10.99 -18.34
N PHE A 63 5.56 10.73 -17.67
CA PHE A 63 4.27 10.55 -18.34
C PHE A 63 3.85 11.87 -19.03
N PRO A 64 3.43 11.91 -20.31
CA PRO A 64 2.92 10.81 -21.14
C PRO A 64 3.95 10.08 -22.03
N GLU A 65 5.21 10.52 -22.06
CA GLU A 65 6.28 9.92 -22.88
C GLU A 65 6.63 8.51 -22.38
N CYS A 66 6.75 8.34 -21.07
CA CYS A 66 6.96 7.05 -20.42
C CYS A 66 5.67 6.58 -19.72
N LYS A 67 5.11 5.46 -20.19
CA LYS A 67 3.84 4.90 -19.68
C LYS A 67 4.02 3.80 -18.63
N VAL A 68 5.22 3.65 -18.09
CA VAL A 68 5.52 2.67 -17.05
C VAL A 68 4.72 2.99 -15.79
N SER A 69 3.98 2.00 -15.32
CA SER A 69 3.33 2.03 -14.01
C SER A 69 3.56 0.71 -13.29
N GLN A 70 3.74 0.81 -11.98
CA GLN A 70 4.01 -0.33 -11.11
C GLN A 70 3.09 -0.27 -9.89
N PRO A 71 2.73 -1.44 -9.32
CA PRO A 71 1.98 -1.47 -8.07
C PRO A 71 2.84 -0.91 -6.94
N LEU A 72 2.27 -0.05 -6.09
CA LEU A 72 2.94 0.41 -4.88
C LEU A 72 3.00 -0.76 -3.89
N LEU A 73 4.19 -1.35 -3.73
CA LEU A 73 4.42 -2.45 -2.79
C LEU A 73 4.63 -1.91 -1.38
N HIS A 74 3.77 -2.31 -0.45
CA HIS A 74 3.93 -1.95 0.95
C HIS A 74 4.93 -2.91 1.61
N ARG A 75 6.22 -2.55 1.57
CA ARG A 75 7.30 -3.28 2.27
C ARG A 75 7.07 -3.21 3.78
N VAL A 76 7.25 -4.33 4.48
CA VAL A 76 7.09 -4.39 5.94
C VAL A 76 8.40 -4.08 6.68
N GLY A 77 9.53 -4.07 5.97
CA GLY A 77 10.85 -3.92 6.57
C GLY A 77 11.35 -5.20 7.26
N VAL A 78 10.88 -6.36 6.79
CA VAL A 78 11.33 -7.67 7.30
C VAL A 78 11.76 -8.53 6.11
N GLU A 79 12.92 -9.16 6.24
CA GLU A 79 13.51 -10.01 5.22
C GLU A 79 12.83 -11.38 5.16
N CYS A 80 12.81 -11.96 3.96
CA CYS A 80 12.28 -13.29 3.71
C CYS A 80 13.27 -14.37 4.19
N PRO A 81 12.84 -15.36 5.00
CA PRO A 81 13.75 -16.39 5.50
C PRO A 81 14.32 -17.30 4.40
N ASP A 82 13.62 -17.43 3.27
CA ASP A 82 14.02 -18.33 2.19
C ASP A 82 15.00 -17.71 1.19
N CYS A 83 14.99 -16.38 1.04
CA CYS A 83 15.75 -15.69 -0.02
C CYS A 83 16.38 -14.34 0.38
N GLY A 84 16.15 -13.85 1.60
CA GLY A 84 16.68 -12.57 2.09
C GLY A 84 16.03 -11.31 1.52
N SER A 85 15.18 -11.41 0.50
CA SER A 85 14.48 -10.24 -0.07
C SER A 85 13.32 -9.75 0.79
N ASP A 86 12.85 -8.51 0.56
CA ASP A 86 11.79 -7.89 1.36
C ASP A 86 10.45 -8.64 1.32
N LEU A 87 9.77 -8.69 2.47
CA LEU A 87 8.37 -9.09 2.57
C LEU A 87 7.42 -7.90 2.31
N VAL A 88 6.42 -8.15 1.47
CA VAL A 88 5.41 -7.18 1.06
C VAL A 88 4.02 -7.59 1.54
N GLN A 89 3.26 -6.60 2.01
CA GLN A 89 1.88 -6.79 2.41
C GLN A 89 0.96 -6.80 1.17
N ARG A 90 0.18 -7.86 1.01
CA ARG A 90 -0.79 -8.03 -0.09
C ARG A 90 -2.17 -8.35 0.46
N ARG A 91 -3.21 -8.06 -0.33
CA ARG A 91 -4.60 -8.44 -0.03
C ARG A 91 -4.99 -9.63 -0.89
N ALA A 92 -5.66 -10.61 -0.28
CA ALA A 92 -6.19 -11.75 -1.00
C ALA A 92 -7.24 -11.32 -2.04
N GLY A 93 -7.16 -11.89 -3.24
CA GLY A 93 -8.05 -11.58 -4.35
C GLY A 93 -9.50 -11.98 -4.11
N LYS A 94 -10.41 -11.47 -4.95
CA LYS A 94 -11.87 -11.65 -4.83
C LYS A 94 -12.33 -13.13 -4.86
N GLY A 95 -11.54 -14.04 -5.43
CA GLY A 95 -11.84 -15.47 -5.51
C GLY A 95 -11.30 -16.33 -4.35
N SER A 96 -10.54 -15.76 -3.41
CA SER A 96 -10.02 -16.52 -2.27
C SER A 96 -11.09 -16.73 -1.19
N LYS A 97 -11.09 -17.92 -0.54
CA LYS A 97 -11.94 -18.25 0.62
C LYS A 97 -11.80 -17.20 1.74
N SER A 98 -10.66 -16.55 1.84
CA SER A 98 -10.37 -15.46 2.78
C SER A 98 -10.41 -14.09 2.08
N ARG A 99 -11.59 -13.68 1.59
CA ARG A 99 -11.80 -12.38 0.94
C ARG A 99 -11.24 -11.24 1.80
N ASN A 100 -10.46 -10.36 1.17
CA ASN A 100 -9.91 -9.16 1.79
C ASN A 100 -8.97 -9.42 2.99
N LYS A 101 -8.56 -10.66 3.23
CA LYS A 101 -7.57 -10.97 4.25
C LYS A 101 -6.18 -10.53 3.78
N ILE A 102 -5.43 -9.93 4.69
CA ILE A 102 -4.07 -9.48 4.46
C ILE A 102 -3.15 -10.69 4.61
N PHE A 103 -2.21 -10.83 3.69
CA PHE A 103 -1.11 -11.78 3.78
C PHE A 103 0.20 -11.07 3.43
N TYR A 104 1.31 -11.68 3.83
CA TYR A 104 2.66 -11.18 3.66
C TYR A 104 3.39 -12.15 2.76
N GLY A 105 3.77 -11.70 1.57
CA GLY A 105 4.46 -12.52 0.59
C GLY A 105 5.83 -11.95 0.26
N CYS A 106 6.71 -12.78 -0.30
CA CYS A 106 7.98 -12.32 -0.82
C CYS A 106 7.80 -11.30 -1.98
N SER A 107 8.65 -10.27 -2.02
CA SER A 107 8.71 -9.32 -3.14
C SER A 107 9.07 -10.00 -4.47
N ASN A 108 9.96 -11.01 -4.43
CA ASN A 108 10.50 -11.69 -5.60
C ASN A 108 9.63 -12.83 -6.17
N TYR A 109 8.35 -12.89 -5.83
CA TYR A 109 7.41 -13.85 -6.44
C TYR A 109 7.34 -13.65 -7.98
N PRO A 110 7.44 -14.69 -8.82
CA PRO A 110 7.21 -16.13 -8.55
C PRO A 110 8.46 -16.94 -8.18
N THR A 111 9.66 -16.34 -8.14
CA THR A 111 10.90 -17.08 -7.85
C THR A 111 10.96 -17.59 -6.40
N CYS A 112 10.38 -16.84 -5.47
CA CYS A 112 10.18 -17.24 -4.08
C CYS A 112 8.69 -17.29 -3.75
N THR A 113 8.23 -18.43 -3.22
CA THR A 113 6.82 -18.71 -2.92
C THR A 113 6.46 -18.53 -1.44
N PHE A 114 7.35 -17.95 -0.64
CA PHE A 114 7.10 -17.70 0.77
C PHE A 114 5.87 -16.82 0.97
N ALA A 115 4.94 -17.28 1.83
CA ALA A 115 3.76 -16.54 2.20
C ALA A 115 3.35 -16.83 3.66
N SER A 116 3.05 -15.77 4.42
CA SER A 116 2.53 -15.83 5.78
C SER A 116 1.21 -15.08 5.89
N ASN A 117 0.26 -15.64 6.63
CA ASN A 117 -1.00 -14.96 6.97
C ASN A 117 -0.87 -14.02 8.18
N ALA A 118 0.20 -14.17 8.96
CA ALA A 118 0.47 -13.39 10.16
C ALA A 118 1.55 -12.34 9.86
N ARG A 119 1.42 -11.16 10.49
CA ARG A 119 2.37 -10.05 10.30
C ARG A 119 3.76 -10.45 10.80
N PRO A 120 4.80 -10.43 9.95
CA PRO A 120 6.17 -10.61 10.40
C PRO A 120 6.60 -9.39 11.22
N LEU A 121 7.40 -9.63 12.26
CA LEU A 121 8.01 -8.59 13.08
C LEU A 121 9.46 -8.37 12.65
N PRO A 122 9.99 -7.15 12.83
CA PRO A 122 11.38 -6.83 12.46
C PRO A 122 12.41 -7.53 13.35
N GLN A 123 12.05 -7.86 14.59
CA GLN A 123 12.97 -8.52 15.52
C GLN A 123 13.05 -10.03 15.25
N PRO A 124 14.27 -10.60 15.15
CA PRO A 124 14.45 -12.05 15.00
C PRO A 124 14.09 -12.79 16.29
N CYS A 125 13.80 -14.08 16.17
CA CYS A 125 13.52 -14.92 17.33
C CYS A 125 14.75 -15.05 18.26
N PRO A 126 14.62 -14.89 19.59
CA PRO A 126 15.75 -14.98 20.52
C PRO A 126 16.34 -16.38 20.65
N GLU A 127 15.58 -17.44 20.33
CA GLU A 127 16.04 -18.83 20.49
C GLU A 127 16.71 -19.38 19.23
N CYS A 128 16.19 -19.05 18.05
CA CYS A 128 16.61 -19.68 16.80
C CYS A 128 16.92 -18.69 15.67
N THR A 129 16.87 -17.38 15.94
CA THR A 129 17.02 -16.29 14.95
C THR A 129 16.04 -16.33 13.77
N GLY A 130 15.04 -17.21 13.81
CA GLY A 130 14.03 -17.35 12.78
C GLY A 130 12.99 -16.21 12.77
N LEU A 131 12.18 -16.19 11.72
CA LEU A 131 11.13 -15.19 11.53
C LEU A 131 10.05 -15.27 12.62
N LEU A 132 9.83 -14.15 13.28
CA LEU A 132 8.85 -14.01 14.35
C LEU A 132 7.59 -13.33 13.79
N VAL A 133 6.42 -13.88 14.11
CA VAL A 133 5.13 -13.41 13.59
C VAL A 133 4.16 -13.05 14.71
N ALA A 134 3.34 -12.03 14.47
CA ALA A 134 2.32 -11.59 15.42
C ALA A 134 1.17 -12.60 15.56
N MET A 135 0.83 -12.94 16.80
CA MET A 135 -0.29 -13.79 17.17
C MET A 135 -1.30 -12.95 17.97
N GLY A 136 -2.12 -12.18 17.26
CA GLY A 136 -3.06 -11.23 17.86
C GLY A 136 -2.43 -9.87 18.15
N ARG A 137 -2.87 -9.20 19.20
CA ARG A 137 -2.38 -7.85 19.57
C ARG A 137 -1.13 -7.88 20.45
N THR A 138 -1.06 -8.83 21.38
CA THR A 138 -0.08 -8.83 22.48
C THR A 138 0.98 -9.90 22.38
N ASN A 139 0.74 -10.96 21.60
CA ASN A 139 1.62 -12.14 21.59
C ASN A 139 2.28 -12.31 20.22
N CYS A 140 3.39 -13.04 20.22
CA CYS A 140 4.11 -13.46 19.02
C CYS A 140 4.47 -14.94 19.09
N ARG A 141 4.75 -15.53 17.93
CA ARG A 141 5.27 -16.88 17.79
C ARG A 141 6.36 -16.93 16.73
N CYS A 142 7.34 -17.81 16.89
CA CYS A 142 8.27 -18.12 15.80
C CYS A 142 7.61 -19.05 14.78
N LEU A 143 8.04 -18.99 13.51
CA LEU A 143 7.69 -19.99 12.50
C LEU A 143 8.62 -21.20 12.48
N ASN A 144 9.84 -21.07 13.03
CA ASN A 144 10.87 -22.11 12.93
C ASN A 144 11.04 -22.92 14.23
N CYS A 145 10.70 -22.36 15.40
CA CYS A 145 10.75 -23.05 16.69
C CYS A 145 9.43 -22.90 17.47
N GLU A 146 9.37 -23.49 18.67
CA GLU A 146 8.20 -23.45 19.55
C GLU A 146 8.06 -22.16 20.38
N HIS A 147 8.96 -21.18 20.18
CA HIS A 147 8.96 -19.92 20.92
C HIS A 147 7.63 -19.18 20.79
N LYS A 148 7.05 -18.85 21.94
CA LYS A 148 5.85 -18.02 22.10
C LYS A 148 6.10 -17.02 23.21
N GLY A 149 5.80 -15.76 22.97
CA GLY A 149 6.10 -14.69 23.92
C GLY A 149 5.24 -13.45 23.71
N PRO A 150 5.42 -12.42 24.55
CA PRO A 150 4.86 -11.11 24.29
C PRO A 150 5.50 -10.51 23.03
N ARG A 151 4.71 -9.75 22.29
CA ARG A 151 5.21 -8.99 21.13
C ARG A 151 6.26 -7.99 21.64
N PRO A 152 7.46 -7.95 21.04
CA PRO A 152 8.41 -6.90 21.36
C PRO A 152 7.80 -5.53 21.02
N GLU A 153 8.03 -4.56 21.89
CA GLU A 153 7.55 -3.20 21.74
C GLU A 153 8.17 -2.63 20.46
N GLU A 154 7.33 -2.26 19.48
CA GLU A 154 7.77 -1.43 18.35
C GLU A 154 8.14 -0.10 19.00
N GLU A 155 9.42 0.16 19.24
CA GLU A 155 9.89 1.53 19.49
C GLU A 155 9.39 2.36 18.31
N LEU A 156 8.36 3.16 18.56
CA LEU A 156 7.94 4.22 17.70
C LEU A 156 9.15 5.13 17.56
N VAL A 157 9.90 4.97 16.47
CA VAL A 157 10.84 5.99 16.03
C VAL A 157 9.95 7.15 15.58
N GLU A 158 9.50 7.93 16.57
CA GLU A 158 8.81 9.19 16.36
C GLU A 158 9.76 10.06 15.56
N ALA A 159 9.40 10.30 14.30
CA ALA A 159 9.90 11.41 13.53
C ALA A 159 9.61 12.71 14.33
N THR A 160 10.58 13.11 15.14
CA THR A 160 10.64 14.42 15.79
C THR A 160 12.02 15.00 15.50
N VAL A 161 12.09 15.72 14.38
CA VAL A 161 13.06 16.79 14.13
C VAL A 161 12.25 18.03 13.80
#